data_AF-A0A7W0UUN3-F1
#
_entry.id   AF-A0A7W0UUN3-F1
#
_cell.length_a   1.000
_cell.length_b   1.000
_cell.length_c   1.000
_cell.angle_alpha   90.00
_cell.angle_beta   90.00
_cell.angle_gamma   90.00
#
_symmetry.space_group_name_H-M   'P 1'
#
loop_
_entity.id
_entity.type
_entity.pdbx_description
1 polymer ?
#
loop_
_entity_poly.entity_id
_entity_poly.type
_entity_poly.pdbx_seq_one_letter_code
_entity_poly.pdbx_strand_id
1 'polypeptide(L)' 'MASVDVTSVADITVEPGTLPEKMAAWVIRQEREGEPIDAFQLEEIEVPEPGPFEVTVR' A
#
# COMPACT_ATOMS: atom_id res chain seq x y z
N MET A 1 4.60 3.58 -14.53
CA MET A 1 4.14 3.28 -13.16
C MET A 1 4.97 4.14 -12.24
N ALA A 2 4.36 4.86 -11.30
CA ALA A 2 5.10 5.71 -10.37
C ALA A 2 6.00 4.83 -9.50
N SER A 3 7.29 5.16 -9.43
CA SER A 3 8.24 4.47 -8.55
C SER A 3 7.97 4.90 -7.12
N VAL A 4 7.61 3.95 -6.26
CA VAL A 4 7.49 4.19 -4.81
C VAL A 4 8.90 4.43 -4.23
N ASP A 5 9.07 5.52 -3.48
CA ASP A 5 10.29 5.77 -2.74
C ASP A 5 10.33 4.92 -1.46
N VAL A 6 11.19 3.90 -1.46
CA VAL A 6 11.32 2.95 -0.34
C VAL A 6 11.92 3.62 0.90
N THR A 7 12.64 4.73 0.75
CA THR A 7 13.32 5.39 1.88
C THR A 7 12.35 6.15 2.79
N SER A 8 11.17 6.50 2.29
CA SER A 8 10.16 7.29 2.99
C SER A 8 8.87 6.52 3.29
N VAL A 9 8.84 5.19 3.14
CA VAL A 9 7.60 4.39 3.32
C VAL A 9 6.98 4.47 4.71
N ALA A 10 7.77 4.88 5.70
CA ALA A 10 7.29 5.09 7.06
C ALA A 10 6.68 6.47 7.26
N ASP A 11 6.93 7.45 6.40
CA ASP A 11 6.48 8.83 6.60
C ASP A 11 4.98 8.97 6.35
N ILE A 12 4.28 9.61 7.29
CA ILE A 12 2.85 9.90 7.18
C ILE A 12 2.64 11.41 7.31
N THR A 13 1.94 11.99 6.35
CA THR A 13 1.71 13.44 6.26
C THR A 13 0.31 13.85 6.71
N VAL A 14 -0.49 12.89 7.18
CA VAL A 14 -1.84 13.11 7.68
C VAL A 14 -1.90 13.04 9.21
N GLU A 15 -2.85 13.77 9.79
CA GLU A 15 -3.07 13.82 11.23
C GLU A 15 -3.61 12.48 11.77
N PRO A 16 -3.33 12.13 13.04
CA PRO A 16 -3.90 10.93 13.67
C PRO A 16 -5.42 10.86 13.56
N GLY A 17 -5.93 9.70 13.17
CA GLY A 17 -7.37 9.48 12.91
C GLY A 17 -7.81 9.86 11.50
N THR A 18 -6.93 10.41 10.67
CA THR A 18 -7.17 10.63 9.23
C THR A 18 -6.42 9.57 8.43
N LEU A 19 -7.11 8.94 7.46
CA LEU A 19 -6.47 7.99 6.55
C LEU A 19 -5.90 8.73 5.33
N PRO A 20 -4.67 8.41 4.88
CA PRO A 20 -4.18 8.92 3.61
C PRO A 20 -4.97 8.29 2.46
N GLU A 21 -5.04 8.98 1.32
CA GLU A 21 -5.76 8.47 0.13
C GLU A 21 -5.10 7.21 -0.44
N LYS A 22 -3.78 7.09 -0.32
CA LYS A 22 -2.98 5.98 -0.87
C LYS A 22 -1.93 5.47 0.11
N MET A 23 -1.52 4.22 -0.07
CA MET A 23 -0.42 3.57 0.63
C MET A 23 0.48 2.80 -0.33
N ALA A 24 1.76 2.67 0.04
CA ALA A 24 2.68 1.76 -0.61
C ALA A 24 2.41 0.31 -0.18
N ALA A 25 2.28 -0.60 -1.14
CA ALA A 25 2.05 -2.02 -0.88
C ALA A 25 2.76 -2.91 -1.91
N TRP A 26 3.10 -4.14 -1.49
CA TRP A 26 3.51 -5.18 -2.42
C TRP A 26 2.27 -5.81 -3.05
N VAL A 27 2.09 -5.59 -4.35
CA VAL A 27 0.89 -5.99 -5.09
C VAL A 27 1.22 -7.11 -6.07
N ILE A 28 0.39 -8.15 -6.02
CA ILE A 28 0.38 -9.23 -7.01
C ILE A 28 -0.77 -8.96 -7.99
N ARG A 29 -0.52 -9.17 -9.27
CA ARG A 29 -1.52 -9.08 -10.34
C ARG A 29 -1.51 -10.36 -11.17
N GLN A 30 -2.67 -10.72 -11.70
CA GLN A 30 -2.87 -12.00 -12.38
C GLN A 30 -1.93 -12.17 -13.59
N GLU A 31 -1.64 -11.09 -14.31
CA GLU A 31 -0.74 -11.09 -15.47
C GLU A 31 0.74 -11.31 -15.11
N ARG A 32 1.11 -11.26 -13.82
CA ARG A 32 2.47 -11.47 -13.31
C ARG A 32 2.55 -12.65 -12.34
N GLU A 33 1.51 -13.48 -12.25
CA GLU A 33 1.54 -14.65 -11.37
C GLU A 33 2.69 -15.60 -11.77
N GLY A 34 3.44 -16.09 -10.77
CA GLY A 34 4.63 -16.90 -10.98
C GLY A 34 5.59 -16.84 -9.80
N GLU A 35 6.89 -16.84 -10.10
CA GLU A 35 7.95 -16.77 -9.08
C GLU A 35 7.83 -15.47 -8.25
N PRO A 36 8.04 -15.52 -6.92
CA PRO A 36 7.85 -14.35 -6.06
C PRO A 36 8.66 -13.11 -6.47
N ILE A 37 9.85 -13.31 -7.03
CA ILE A 37 10.70 -12.19 -7.46
C ILE A 37 10.09 -11.39 -8.62
N ASP A 38 9.26 -12.04 -9.44
CA ASP A 38 8.60 -11.43 -10.59
C ASP A 38 7.18 -10.99 -10.24
N ALA A 39 6.48 -11.77 -9.40
CA ALA A 39 5.07 -11.58 -9.07
C ALA A 39 4.81 -10.36 -8.16
N PHE A 40 5.65 -10.17 -7.14
CA PHE A 40 5.50 -9.07 -6.19
C PHE A 40 6.14 -7.80 -6.73
N GLN A 41 5.35 -6.73 -6.87
CA GLN A 41 5.85 -5.41 -7.27
C GLN A 41 5.35 -4.35 -6.29
N LEU A 42 6.18 -3.35 -6.00
CA LEU A 42 5.83 -2.26 -5.09
C LEU A 42 5.02 -1.21 -5.85
N GLU A 43 3.80 -0.94 -5.39
CA GLU A 43 2.84 -0.03 -6.03
C GLU A 43 2.16 0.87 -4.98
N GLU A 44 1.67 2.04 -5.42
CA GLU A 44 0.72 2.84 -4.63
C GLU A 44 -0.71 2.38 -4.91
N ILE A 45 -1.44 2.03 -3.86
CA ILE A 45 -2.84 1.63 -3.93
C ILE A 45 -3.70 2.50 -3.03
N GLU A 46 -5.01 2.52 -3.26
CA GLU A 46 -5.96 3.19 -2.38
C GLU A 46 -5.98 2.52 -1.00
N VAL A 47 -6.04 3.34 0.06
CA VAL A 47 -6.19 2.81 1.42
C VAL A 47 -7.61 2.27 1.59
N PRO A 48 -7.78 1.01 2.03
CA PRO A 48 -9.11 0.46 2.27
C PRO A 48 -9.79 1.17 3.43
N GLU A 49 -11.09 1.44 3.26
CA GLU A 49 -11.93 1.97 4.34
C GLU A 49 -12.21 0.86 5.37
N PRO A 50 -11.94 1.09 6.67
CA PRO A 50 -12.24 0.11 7.70
C PRO A 50 -13.76 -0.04 7.89
N GLY A 51 -14.22 -1.28 7.96
CA GLY A 51 -15.60 -1.62 8.28
C GLY A 51 -15.96 -1.43 9.76
N PRO A 52 -17.21 -1.70 10.15
CA PRO A 52 -17.62 -1.63 11.55
C PRO A 52 -16.78 -2.55 12.42
N PHE A 53 -16.22 -2.00 13.50
CA PHE A 53 -15.31 -2.69 14.44
C PHE A 53 -13.95 -3.10 13.88
N GLU A 54 -13.58 -2.63 12.68
CA GLU A 54 -12.23 -2.77 12.15
C GLU A 54 -11.37 -1.56 12.52
N VAL A 55 -10.04 -1.73 12.48
CA VAL A 55 -9.07 -0.68 12.73
C VAL A 55 -7.98 -0.71 11.68
N THR A 56 -7.52 0.47 11.25
CA THR A 56 -6.33 0.60 10.42
C THR A 56 -5.08 0.63 11.30
N VAL A 57 -4.09 -0.19 10.95
CA VAL A 57 -2.80 -0.27 11.64
C VAL A 57 -1.72 0.27 10.71
N ARG A 58 -0.70 0.91 11.31
CA ARG A 58 0.48 1.39 10.61
C ARG A 58 1.54 0.31 10.51
#